data_AF-A0A3M7NM89-F1
#
_entry.id   AF-A0A3M7NM89-F1
#
_cell.length_a   1.000
_cell.length_b   1.000
_cell.length_c   1.000
_cell.angle_alpha   90.00
_cell.angle_beta   90.00
_cell.angle_gamma   90.00
#
_symmetry.space_group_name_H-M   'P 1'
#
loop_
_entity.id
_entity.type
_entity.pdbx_description
1 polymer ?
#
loop_
_entity_poly.entity_id
_entity_poly.type
_entity_poly.pdbx_seq_one_letter_code
_entity_poly.pdbx_strand_id
1 'polypeptide(L)'
;MQILGAYVIRRGAGEAVEAVATQPQLQQVMCHKDAGIYQAYINQRVQCDVQAAFLGQPSARALFKAVTHMSRYADPRAPTGLASDEIDALKADPTIVQLRELRDRLTSEARRESGTLKQAEAEGTKLDQMYQKADRALRSAKMVTINSAKKAARQQFFDTISTTEINKQLDLSMLDLEGGD
;
A
#
# COMPACT_ATOMS: atom_id res chain seq x y z
N MET A 1 41.28 -11.74 -3.03
CA MET A 1 40.75 -10.39 -3.29
C MET A 1 40.78 -10.18 -4.81
N GLN A 2 39.63 -10.24 -5.49
CA GLN A 2 39.60 -9.97 -6.93
C GLN A 2 39.72 -8.46 -7.13
N ILE A 3 40.75 -8.04 -7.86
CA ILE A 3 40.93 -6.65 -8.27
C ILE A 3 39.83 -6.34 -9.30
N LEU A 4 39.10 -5.24 -9.11
CA LEU A 4 38.06 -4.79 -10.03
C LEU A 4 38.70 -4.30 -11.33
N GLY A 5 38.95 -5.22 -12.27
CA GLY A 5 39.51 -4.93 -13.58
C GLY A 5 38.43 -4.73 -14.66
N ALA A 6 38.83 -4.14 -15.79
CA ALA A 6 37.94 -3.90 -16.93
C ALA A 6 37.19 -5.17 -17.41
N TYR A 7 37.85 -6.32 -17.35
CA TYR A 7 37.22 -7.60 -17.67
C TYR A 7 36.07 -7.97 -16.71
N VAL A 8 36.23 -7.75 -15.40
CA VAL A 8 35.19 -8.06 -14.40
C VAL A 8 33.97 -7.17 -14.61
N ILE A 9 34.19 -5.88 -14.92
CA ILE A 9 33.11 -4.93 -15.24
C ILE A 9 32.39 -5.37 -16.52
N ARG A 10 33.15 -5.70 -17.57
CA ARG A 10 32.57 -6.17 -18.84
C ARG A 10 31.80 -7.47 -18.67
N ARG A 11 32.28 -8.39 -17.82
CA ARG A 11 31.61 -9.63 -17.47
C ARG A 11 30.27 -9.38 -16.78
N GLY A 12 30.26 -8.58 -15.72
CA GLY A 12 29.02 -8.23 -15.01
C GLY A 12 28.02 -7.50 -15.92
N ALA A 13 28.50 -6.60 -16.79
CA ALA A 13 27.66 -5.91 -17.76
C ALA A 13 27.04 -6.87 -18.79
N GLY A 14 27.84 -7.79 -19.34
CA GLY A 14 27.37 -8.80 -20.28
C GLY A 14 26.32 -9.73 -19.66
N GLU A 15 26.52 -10.14 -18.41
CA GLU A 15 25.57 -10.96 -17.64
C GLU A 15 24.24 -10.24 -17.41
N ALA A 16 24.29 -8.96 -17.02
CA ALA A 16 23.08 -8.17 -16.80
C ALA A 16 22.27 -7.92 -18.08
N VAL A 17 22.95 -7.71 -19.21
CA VAL A 17 22.30 -7.46 -20.51
C VAL A 17 21.65 -8.74 -21.07
N GLU A 18 22.28 -9.91 -20.90
CA GLU A 18 21.70 -11.19 -21.32
C GLU A 18 20.32 -11.44 -20.70
N ALA A 19 20.11 -11.04 -19.45
CA ALA A 19 18.84 -11.23 -18.74
C ALA A 19 17.66 -10.46 -19.34
N VAL A 20 17.90 -9.45 -20.20
CA VAL A 20 16.86 -8.53 -20.70
C VAL A 20 16.88 -8.33 -22.22
N ALA A 21 17.99 -8.63 -22.89
CA ALA A 21 18.18 -8.33 -24.31
C ALA A 21 18.14 -9.58 -25.18
N THR A 22 17.88 -9.39 -26.47
CA THR A 22 18.00 -10.45 -27.47
C THR A 22 19.48 -10.78 -27.75
N GLN A 23 19.76 -11.99 -28.23
CA GLN A 23 21.13 -12.42 -28.55
C GLN A 23 21.88 -11.48 -29.53
N PRO A 24 21.27 -10.95 -30.62
CA PRO A 24 21.96 -9.97 -31.48
C PRO A 24 22.30 -8.67 -30.76
N GLN A 25 21.43 -8.17 -29.88
CA GLN A 25 21.70 -6.97 -29.08
C GLN A 25 22.83 -7.22 -28.08
N LEU A 26 22.87 -8.38 -27.44
CA LEU A 26 23.96 -8.77 -26.57
C LEU A 26 25.29 -8.83 -27.32
N GLN A 27 25.31 -9.41 -28.53
CA GLN A 27 26.51 -9.43 -29.39
C GLN A 27 26.98 -8.03 -29.77
N GLN A 28 26.04 -7.15 -30.12
CA GLN A 28 26.34 -5.75 -30.44
C GLN A 28 26.94 -5.01 -29.24
N VAL A 29 26.31 -5.13 -28.06
CA VAL A 29 26.79 -4.50 -26.82
C VAL A 29 28.15 -5.03 -26.40
N MET A 30 28.38 -6.34 -26.57
CA MET A 30 29.65 -6.98 -26.23
C MET A 30 30.70 -6.82 -27.33
N CYS A 31 30.36 -6.24 -28.48
CA CYS A 31 31.22 -6.15 -29.67
C CYS A 31 31.81 -7.51 -30.08
N HIS A 32 31.01 -8.58 -30.01
CA HIS A 32 31.44 -9.91 -30.41
C HIS A 32 30.87 -10.28 -31.77
N LYS A 33 31.72 -10.88 -32.62
CA LYS A 33 31.32 -11.40 -33.93
C LYS A 33 30.56 -12.73 -33.82
N ASP A 34 30.86 -13.52 -32.79
CA ASP A 34 30.25 -14.83 -32.54
C ASP A 34 29.66 -14.87 -31.13
N ALA A 35 28.49 -15.49 -31.00
CA ALA A 35 27.81 -15.70 -29.72
C ALA A 35 28.57 -16.68 -28.82
N GLY A 36 29.33 -17.63 -29.39
CA GLY A 36 30.13 -18.58 -28.59
C GLY A 36 31.16 -17.88 -27.69
N ILE A 37 31.68 -16.72 -28.11
CA ILE A 37 32.64 -15.90 -27.35
C ILE A 37 32.01 -15.41 -26.02
N TYR A 38 30.69 -15.24 -25.98
CA TYR A 38 30.00 -14.80 -24.78
C TYR A 38 30.03 -15.83 -23.64
N GLN A 39 30.21 -17.12 -23.92
CA GLN A 39 30.25 -18.17 -22.87
C GLN A 39 31.33 -17.91 -21.81
N ALA A 40 32.43 -17.24 -22.17
CA ALA A 40 33.49 -16.84 -21.23
C ALA A 40 33.06 -15.75 -20.23
N TYR A 41 31.92 -15.10 -20.46
CA TYR A 41 31.38 -14.02 -19.63
C TYR A 41 30.20 -14.47 -18.77
N ILE A 42 29.57 -15.62 -19.09
CA ILE A 42 28.46 -16.17 -18.30
C ILE A 42 28.92 -16.48 -16.87
N ASN A 43 28.04 -16.27 -15.91
CA ASN A 43 28.28 -16.68 -14.54
C ASN A 43 28.41 -18.21 -14.46
N GLN A 44 29.48 -18.70 -13.84
CA GLN A 44 29.64 -20.14 -13.64
C GLN A 44 28.63 -20.69 -12.64
N ARG A 45 28.03 -19.84 -11.81
CA ARG A 45 26.93 -20.21 -10.92
C ARG A 45 25.62 -20.09 -11.68
N VAL A 46 24.86 -21.18 -11.69
CA VAL A 46 23.52 -21.21 -12.26
C VAL A 46 22.61 -20.29 -11.45
N GLN A 47 22.05 -19.27 -12.11
CA GLN A 47 21.19 -18.27 -11.47
C GLN A 47 19.70 -18.61 -11.50
N CYS A 48 19.32 -19.65 -12.23
CA CYS A 48 17.96 -20.15 -12.19
C CYS A 48 17.78 -21.18 -11.07
N ASP A 49 16.56 -21.26 -10.56
CA ASP A 49 16.17 -22.27 -9.58
C ASP A 49 16.02 -23.62 -10.28
N VAL A 50 17.14 -24.35 -10.38
CA VAL A 50 17.22 -25.62 -11.14
C VAL A 50 16.26 -26.66 -10.59
N GLN A 51 16.10 -26.73 -9.26
CA GLN A 51 15.21 -27.68 -8.63
C GLN A 51 13.75 -27.36 -8.97
N ALA A 52 13.33 -26.10 -8.85
CA ALA A 52 11.98 -25.70 -9.22
C ALA A 52 11.70 -25.95 -10.71
N ALA A 53 12.67 -25.64 -11.58
CA ALA A 53 12.54 -25.92 -13.02
C ALA A 53 12.37 -27.42 -13.32
N PHE A 54 13.15 -28.29 -12.65
CA PHE A 54 13.05 -29.74 -12.80
C PHE A 54 11.70 -30.28 -12.32
N LEU A 55 11.19 -29.76 -11.20
CA LEU A 55 9.93 -30.18 -10.61
C LEU A 55 8.69 -29.55 -11.26
N GLY A 56 8.86 -28.66 -12.25
CA GLY A 56 7.75 -27.90 -12.84
C GLY A 56 7.09 -26.92 -11.85
N GLN A 57 7.82 -26.48 -10.83
CA GLN A 57 7.34 -25.59 -9.78
C GLN A 57 7.76 -24.13 -10.05
N PRO A 58 7.01 -23.14 -9.54
CA PRO A 58 7.46 -21.75 -9.57
C PRO A 58 8.77 -21.59 -8.78
N SER A 59 9.74 -20.87 -9.35
CA SER A 59 10.99 -20.54 -8.64
C SER A 59 10.72 -19.86 -7.29
N ALA A 60 11.65 -19.98 -6.33
CA ALA A 60 11.55 -19.27 -5.06
C ALA A 60 11.31 -17.75 -5.25
N ARG A 61 11.95 -17.13 -6.24
CA ARG A 61 11.73 -15.71 -6.59
C ARG A 61 10.31 -15.44 -7.07
N ALA A 62 9.73 -16.35 -7.87
CA ALA A 62 8.35 -16.25 -8.33
C ALA A 62 7.37 -16.43 -7.17
N LEU A 63 7.64 -17.37 -6.25
CA LEU A 63 6.86 -17.54 -5.03
C LEU A 63 6.93 -16.30 -4.13
N PHE A 64 8.11 -15.75 -3.89
CA PHE A 64 8.26 -14.49 -3.14
C PHE A 64 7.49 -13.37 -3.81
N LYS A 65 7.60 -13.21 -5.13
CA LYS A 65 6.84 -12.20 -5.87
C LYS A 65 5.34 -12.40 -5.68
N ALA A 66 4.84 -13.62 -5.88
CA ALA A 66 3.42 -13.95 -5.68
C ALA A 66 2.97 -13.65 -4.24
N VAL A 67 3.70 -14.11 -3.23
CA VAL A 67 3.40 -13.86 -1.81
C VAL A 67 3.49 -12.38 -1.43
N THR A 68 4.39 -11.60 -2.05
CA THR A 68 4.45 -10.15 -1.81
C THR A 68 3.30 -9.39 -2.49
N HIS A 69 2.82 -9.87 -3.64
CA HIS A 69 1.65 -9.32 -4.31
C HIS A 69 0.32 -9.76 -3.66
N MET A 70 0.29 -10.96 -3.08
CA MET A 70 -0.77 -11.41 -2.18
C MET A 70 -0.53 -10.74 -0.83
N SER A 71 -0.90 -9.46 -0.71
CA SER A 71 -0.80 -8.73 0.56
C SER A 71 -1.18 -9.65 1.72
N ARG A 72 -0.23 -9.89 2.62
CA ARG A 72 -0.33 -10.85 3.74
C ARG A 72 -1.50 -10.56 4.70
N TYR A 73 -2.23 -9.47 4.45
CA TYR A 73 -3.35 -8.95 5.22
C TYR A 73 -4.63 -8.68 4.41
N ALA A 74 -4.65 -8.91 3.10
CA ALA A 74 -5.83 -8.59 2.30
C ALA A 74 -6.80 -9.78 2.23
N ASP A 75 -7.42 -10.11 3.37
CA ASP A 75 -8.74 -10.75 3.30
C ASP A 75 -9.67 -9.74 2.60
N PRO A 76 -10.24 -10.08 1.42
CA PRO A 76 -11.13 -9.17 0.69
C PRO A 76 -12.40 -8.81 1.45
N ARG A 77 -12.75 -9.59 2.49
CA ARG A 77 -13.91 -9.33 3.36
C ARG A 77 -13.59 -8.30 4.46
N ALA A 78 -12.32 -8.00 4.71
CA ALA A 78 -11.94 -7.05 5.74
C ALA A 78 -12.41 -5.63 5.37
N PRO A 79 -13.00 -4.87 6.32
CA PRO A 79 -13.45 -3.51 6.06
C PRO A 79 -12.32 -2.60 5.56
N THR A 80 -12.51 -2.00 4.38
CA THR A 80 -11.60 -1.00 3.80
C THR A 80 -12.10 0.43 3.99
N GLY A 81 -13.39 0.59 4.23
CA GLY A 81 -14.08 1.84 4.53
C GLY A 81 -15.00 1.70 5.74
N LEU A 82 -15.56 2.83 6.17
CA LEU A 82 -16.59 2.88 7.20
C LEU A 82 -17.97 2.92 6.53
N ALA A 83 -18.99 2.38 7.18
CA ALA A 83 -20.37 2.50 6.74
C ALA A 83 -20.86 3.96 6.85
N SER A 84 -21.92 4.32 6.10
CA SER A 84 -22.46 5.70 6.13
C SER A 84 -22.85 6.14 7.54
N ASP A 85 -23.49 5.24 8.29
CA ASP A 85 -23.98 5.52 9.64
C ASP A 85 -22.83 5.77 10.63
N GLU A 86 -21.73 5.03 10.48
CA GLU A 86 -20.50 5.23 11.26
C GLU A 86 -19.87 6.59 10.94
N ILE A 87 -19.85 6.98 9.66
CA ILE A 87 -19.35 8.30 9.24
C ILE A 87 -20.21 9.42 9.84
N ASP A 88 -21.53 9.25 9.88
CA ASP A 88 -22.43 10.24 10.46
C ASP A 88 -22.26 10.36 11.98
N ALA A 89 -22.05 9.25 12.69
CA ALA A 89 -21.68 9.26 14.09
C ALA A 89 -20.37 10.03 14.33
N LEU A 90 -19.35 9.83 13.47
CA LEU A 90 -18.09 10.57 13.58
C LEU A 90 -18.25 12.07 13.29
N LYS A 91 -19.22 12.49 12.45
CA LYS A 91 -19.49 13.92 12.23
C LYS A 91 -20.04 14.61 13.48
N ALA A 92 -20.68 13.85 14.37
CA ALA A 92 -21.22 14.31 15.64
C ALA A 92 -20.19 14.31 16.78
N ASP A 93 -18.92 13.94 16.52
CA ASP A 93 -17.84 14.00 17.50
C ASP A 93 -17.72 15.42 18.10
N PRO A 94 -17.76 15.57 19.44
CA PRO A 94 -17.73 16.87 20.10
C PRO A 94 -16.55 17.75 19.68
N THR A 95 -15.37 17.16 19.46
CA THR A 95 -14.16 17.86 19.05
C THR A 95 -14.32 18.44 17.64
N ILE A 96 -14.91 17.64 16.73
CA ILE A 96 -15.16 18.06 15.34
C ILE A 96 -16.23 19.16 15.30
N VAL A 97 -17.27 19.07 16.12
CA VAL A 97 -18.33 20.08 16.23
C VAL A 97 -17.75 21.40 16.73
N GLN A 98 -17.00 21.39 17.84
CA GLN A 98 -16.39 22.60 18.41
C GLN A 98 -15.42 23.28 17.44
N LEU A 99 -14.58 22.51 16.75
CA LEU A 99 -13.65 23.06 15.75
C LEU A 99 -14.39 23.64 14.53
N ARG A 100 -15.52 23.06 14.15
CA ARG A 100 -16.38 23.56 13.08
C ARG A 100 -17.03 24.89 13.47
N GLU A 101 -17.60 24.97 14.66
CA GLU A 101 -18.18 26.21 15.20
C GLU A 101 -17.14 27.32 15.35
N LEU A 102 -15.93 26.98 15.82
CA LEU A 102 -14.83 27.93 15.89
C LEU A 102 -14.44 28.47 14.51
N ARG A 103 -14.27 27.59 13.52
CA ARG A 103 -13.98 27.98 12.14
C ARG A 103 -15.08 28.88 11.57
N ASP A 104 -16.34 28.54 11.82
CA ASP A 104 -17.50 29.27 11.27
C ASP A 104 -17.62 30.66 11.91
N ARG A 105 -17.39 30.80 13.22
CA ARG A 105 -17.28 32.09 13.90
C ARG A 105 -16.18 32.96 13.31
N LEU A 106 -14.96 32.42 13.19
CA LEU A 106 -13.82 33.13 12.61
C LEU A 106 -14.07 33.53 11.15
N THR A 107 -14.78 32.70 10.39
CA THR A 107 -15.18 33.01 9.02
C THR A 107 -16.13 34.21 8.96
N SER A 108 -17.13 34.25 9.84
CA SER A 108 -18.07 35.36 9.93
C SER A 108 -17.40 36.66 10.39
N GLU A 109 -16.49 36.59 11.36
CA GLU A 109 -15.71 37.73 11.84
C GLU A 109 -14.78 38.29 10.76
N ALA A 110 -14.01 37.43 10.09
CA ALA A 110 -13.11 37.84 9.01
C ALA A 110 -13.86 38.49 7.83
N ARG A 111 -15.06 37.99 7.49
CA ARG A 111 -15.92 38.60 6.46
C ARG A 111 -16.50 39.94 6.90
N ARG A 112 -16.73 40.14 8.20
CA ARG A 112 -17.23 41.42 8.71
C ARG A 112 -16.15 42.49 8.69
N GLU A 113 -14.89 42.14 8.96
CA GLU A 113 -13.77 43.09 9.00
C GLU A 113 -13.17 43.38 7.62
N SER A 114 -12.81 42.35 6.86
CA SER A 114 -12.13 42.50 5.56
C SER A 114 -13.06 42.28 4.36
N GLY A 115 -14.37 42.10 4.58
CA GLY A 115 -15.36 41.82 3.52
C GLY A 115 -15.32 40.37 3.01
N THR A 116 -14.14 39.90 2.61
CA THR A 116 -13.92 38.54 2.10
C THR A 116 -12.74 37.85 2.78
N LEU A 117 -12.77 36.51 2.84
CA LEU A 117 -11.63 35.73 3.37
C LEU A 117 -10.35 35.94 2.55
N LYS A 118 -10.47 36.12 1.23
CA LYS A 118 -9.31 36.37 0.36
C LYS A 118 -8.64 37.71 0.67
N GLN A 119 -9.43 38.73 1.01
CA GLN A 119 -8.89 40.01 1.45
C GLN A 119 -8.24 39.89 2.83
N ALA A 120 -8.88 39.20 3.77
CA ALA A 120 -8.31 38.94 5.10
C ALA A 120 -6.96 38.18 5.03
N GLU A 121 -6.82 37.26 4.07
CA GLU A 121 -5.59 36.53 3.75
C GLU A 121 -4.53 37.45 3.11
N ALA A 122 -4.91 38.28 2.14
CA ALA A 122 -4.01 39.22 1.48
C ALA A 122 -3.49 40.31 2.44
N GLU A 123 -4.32 40.74 3.38
CA GLU A 123 -3.97 41.70 4.44
C GLU A 123 -3.15 41.06 5.57
N GLY A 124 -3.08 39.71 5.62
CA GLY A 124 -2.35 38.97 6.65
C GLY A 124 -2.91 39.17 8.06
N THR A 125 -4.23 39.35 8.17
CA THR A 125 -4.89 39.66 9.44
C THR A 125 -4.70 38.55 10.49
N LYS A 126 -4.73 38.92 11.77
CA LYS A 126 -4.70 37.92 12.87
C LYS A 126 -5.91 36.97 12.80
N LEU A 127 -7.07 37.45 12.35
CA LEU A 127 -8.27 36.64 12.15
C LEU A 127 -8.06 35.55 11.09
N ASP A 128 -7.42 35.88 9.96
CA ASP A 128 -7.10 34.88 8.94
C ASP A 128 -6.15 33.80 9.49
N GLN A 129 -5.11 34.20 10.23
CA GLN A 129 -4.20 33.24 10.87
C GLN A 129 -4.92 32.30 11.84
N MET A 130 -5.84 32.83 12.64
CA MET A 130 -6.67 32.04 13.56
C MET A 130 -7.61 31.09 12.79
N TYR A 131 -8.25 31.57 11.72
CA TYR A 131 -9.09 30.77 10.84
C TYR A 131 -8.30 29.60 10.23
N GLN A 132 -7.13 29.87 9.64
CA GLN A 132 -6.28 28.85 9.05
C GLN A 132 -5.87 27.79 10.08
N LYS A 133 -5.55 28.20 11.31
CA LYS A 133 -5.22 27.28 12.41
C LYS A 133 -6.41 26.41 12.77
N ALA A 134 -7.61 26.99 12.89
CA ALA A 134 -8.84 26.25 13.18
C ALA A 134 -9.21 25.27 12.04
N ASP A 135 -9.06 25.67 10.77
CA ASP A 135 -9.32 24.81 9.62
C ASP A 135 -8.31 23.65 9.53
N ARG A 136 -7.02 23.91 9.75
CA ARG A 136 -6.00 22.84 9.84
C ARG A 136 -6.29 21.87 10.98
N ALA A 137 -6.67 22.38 12.15
CA ALA A 137 -7.04 21.55 13.30
C ALA A 137 -8.28 20.69 12.99
N LEU A 138 -9.30 21.26 12.34
CA LEU A 138 -10.50 20.55 11.93
C LEU A 138 -10.20 19.43 10.92
N ARG A 139 -9.37 19.71 9.91
CA ARG A 139 -8.94 18.70 8.91
C ARG A 139 -8.16 17.57 9.57
N SER A 140 -7.23 17.91 10.47
CA SER A 140 -6.44 16.94 11.22
C SER A 140 -7.32 16.07 12.10
N ALA A 141 -8.22 16.68 12.90
CA ALA A 141 -9.14 15.97 13.77
C ALA A 141 -10.02 14.98 12.97
N LYS A 142 -10.63 15.44 11.87
CA LYS A 142 -11.42 14.56 10.98
C LYS A 142 -10.60 13.37 10.47
N MET A 143 -9.37 13.62 10.01
CA MET A 143 -8.50 12.58 9.48
C MET A 143 -8.12 11.56 10.57
N VAL A 144 -7.75 12.03 11.75
CA VAL A 144 -7.40 11.17 12.90
C VAL A 144 -8.60 10.32 13.32
N THR A 145 -9.77 10.92 13.49
CA THR A 145 -10.99 10.21 13.89
C THR A 145 -11.38 9.15 12.87
N ILE A 146 -11.38 9.48 11.56
CA ILE A 146 -11.67 8.51 10.50
C ILE A 146 -10.65 7.38 10.46
N ASN A 147 -9.35 7.68 10.53
CA ASN A 147 -8.30 6.66 10.46
C ASN A 147 -8.32 5.75 11.70
N SER A 148 -8.60 6.31 12.88
CA SER A 148 -8.76 5.56 14.12
C SER A 148 -9.94 4.60 14.02
N ALA A 149 -11.10 5.09 13.57
CA ALA A 149 -12.30 4.27 13.39
C ALA A 149 -12.08 3.16 12.35
N LYS A 150 -11.46 3.46 11.20
CA LYS A 150 -11.10 2.45 10.20
C LYS A 150 -10.19 1.37 10.78
N LYS A 151 -9.18 1.78 11.56
CA LYS A 151 -8.26 0.85 12.21
C LYS A 151 -9.00 -0.03 13.22
N ALA A 152 -9.89 0.54 14.02
CA ALA A 152 -10.69 -0.19 15.01
C ALA A 152 -11.64 -1.19 14.34
N ALA A 153 -12.42 -0.78 13.33
CA ALA A 153 -13.32 -1.66 12.58
C ALA A 153 -12.57 -2.82 11.93
N ARG A 154 -11.41 -2.52 11.33
CA ARG A 154 -10.55 -3.55 10.74
C ARG A 154 -9.99 -4.49 11.80
N GLN A 155 -9.54 -3.98 12.94
CA GLN A 155 -9.04 -4.81 14.04
C GLN A 155 -10.15 -5.74 14.57
N GLN A 156 -11.35 -5.20 14.82
CA GLN A 156 -12.50 -5.97 15.26
C GLN A 156 -12.87 -7.08 14.28
N PHE A 157 -12.78 -6.84 12.97
CA PHE A 157 -12.98 -7.89 11.96
C PHE A 157 -11.99 -9.05 12.17
N PHE A 158 -10.68 -8.77 12.28
CA PHE A 158 -9.69 -9.83 12.46
C PHE A 158 -9.77 -10.52 13.83
N ASP A 159 -10.22 -9.82 14.87
CA ASP A 159 -10.42 -10.39 16.20
C ASP A 159 -11.63 -11.35 16.24
N THR A 160 -12.61 -11.16 15.36
CA THR A 160 -13.90 -11.89 15.41
C THR A 160 -14.11 -12.88 14.26
N ILE A 161 -13.43 -12.72 13.13
CA ILE A 161 -13.66 -13.53 11.93
C ILE A 161 -13.41 -15.02 12.17
N SER A 162 -12.34 -15.39 12.89
CA SER A 162 -12.03 -16.79 13.18
C SER A 162 -13.15 -17.46 13.98
N THR A 163 -13.62 -16.82 15.05
CA THR A 163 -14.73 -17.31 15.86
C THR A 163 -16.02 -17.40 15.04
N THR A 164 -16.27 -16.40 14.20
CA THR A 164 -17.44 -16.39 13.30
C THR A 164 -17.41 -17.55 12.32
N GLU A 165 -16.26 -17.84 11.71
CA GLU A 165 -16.11 -18.96 10.77
C GLU A 165 -16.19 -20.32 11.48
N ILE A 166 -15.63 -20.46 12.69
CA ILE A 166 -15.80 -21.67 13.51
C ILE A 166 -17.28 -21.91 13.81
N ASN A 167 -18.00 -20.88 14.25
CA ASN A 167 -19.42 -21.00 14.56
C ASN A 167 -20.24 -21.38 13.34
N LYS A 168 -19.92 -20.85 12.15
CA LYS A 168 -20.57 -21.27 10.89
C LYS A 168 -20.31 -22.74 10.55
N GLN A 169 -19.11 -23.25 10.83
CA GLN A 169 -18.77 -24.65 10.58
C GLN A 169 -19.42 -25.60 11.59
N LEU A 170 -19.60 -25.15 12.83
CA LEU A 170 -20.25 -25.90 13.90
C LEU A 170 -21.78 -25.79 13.86
N ASP A 171 -22.33 -24.98 12.95
CA ASP A 171 -23.76 -24.84 12.79
C ASP A 171 -24.34 -26.13 12.20
N LEU A 172 -24.83 -26.99 13.10
CA LEU A 172 -25.44 -28.30 12.80
C LEU A 172 -26.69 -28.18 11.92
N SER A 173 -27.25 -26.97 11.75
CA SER A 173 -28.38 -26.75 10.83
C SER A 173 -27.99 -26.89 9.34
N MET A 174 -26.70 -26.89 9.00
CA MET A 174 -26.21 -27.24 7.65
C MET A 174 -26.00 -28.74 7.45
N LEU A 175 -25.99 -29.51 8.53
CA LEU A 175 -25.95 -30.96 8.45
C LEU A 175 -27.40 -31.43 8.45
N ASP A 176 -27.93 -31.70 7.25
CA ASP A 176 -29.19 -32.43 7.02
C ASP A 176 -29.08 -33.86 7.59
N LEU A 177 -28.88 -33.98 8.90
CA LEU A 177 -29.00 -35.23 9.62
C LEU A 177 -30.49 -35.42 9.85
N GLU A 178 -31.19 -35.92 8.82
CA GLU A 178 -32.45 -36.61 9.04
C GLU A 178 -32.21 -37.62 10.17
N GLY A 179 -32.98 -37.48 11.25
CA GLY A 179 -32.91 -38.38 12.38
C GLY A 179 -33.13 -39.80 11.89
N GLY A 180 -32.05 -40.60 11.93
CA GLY A 180 -32.14 -42.04 11.71
C GLY A 180 -32.93 -42.69 12.83
N ASP A 181 -33.84 -43.57 12.43
CA ASP A 181 -34.73 -44.43 13.22
C ASP A 181 -34.06 -45.12 14.43
#